data_AF-A0AAW9DWC7-F1
#
_entry.id   AF-A0AAW9DWC7-F1
#
_cell.length_a   1.000
_cell.length_b   1.000
_cell.length_c   1.000
_cell.angle_alpha   90.00
_cell.angle_beta   90.00
_cell.angle_gamma   90.00
#
_symmetry.space_group_name_H-M   'P 1'
#
loop_
_entity.id
_entity.type
_entity.pdbx_description
1 polymer ?
#
loop_
_entity_poly.entity_id
_entity_poly.type
_entity_poly.pdbx_seq_one_letter_code
_entity_poly.pdbx_strand_id
1 'polypeptide(L)'
;MSENPKFDGRRALLKKAAGISAAIAAAGVVTTQQAKAAGMAPSAVQYQATPKDGHQCDGCALWIPGPTPKAKGKCKAVSGPIDPTGWCTLWSPKS
;
A
#
# COMPACT_ATOMS: atom_id res chain seq x y z
N MET A 1 15.40 -42.82 -5.76
CA MET A 1 15.04 -41.92 -4.65
C MET A 1 15.81 -40.63 -4.87
N SER A 2 15.16 -39.52 -5.25
CA SER A 2 15.81 -38.23 -5.44
C SER A 2 15.26 -37.25 -4.42
N GLU A 3 16.02 -37.06 -3.35
CA GLU A 3 15.72 -36.08 -2.32
C GLU A 3 16.28 -34.72 -2.77
N ASN A 4 15.39 -33.74 -2.89
CA ASN A 4 15.71 -32.37 -3.27
C ASN A 4 15.93 -31.55 -1.99
N PRO A 5 17.16 -31.15 -1.61
CA PRO A 5 17.37 -30.35 -0.41
C PRO A 5 16.97 -28.90 -0.69
N LYS A 6 15.72 -28.58 -0.33
CA LYS A 6 15.22 -27.22 -0.16
C LYS A 6 15.66 -26.76 1.23
N PHE A 7 16.86 -26.19 1.37
CA PHE A 7 17.28 -25.54 2.61
C PHE A 7 18.03 -24.22 2.37
N ASP A 8 17.28 -23.15 2.62
CA ASP A 8 17.70 -22.01 3.44
C ASP A 8 19.05 -21.33 3.13
N GLY A 9 19.12 -20.66 1.98
CA GLY A 9 20.07 -19.57 1.73
C GLY A 9 19.98 -18.41 2.75
N ARG A 10 18.97 -18.40 3.64
CA ARG A 10 18.81 -17.41 4.71
C ARG A 10 19.67 -17.67 5.94
N ARG A 11 20.11 -18.91 6.19
CA ARG A 11 20.88 -19.26 7.39
C ARG A 11 22.39 -19.26 7.16
N ALA A 12 22.83 -19.32 5.91
CA ALA A 12 24.25 -19.30 5.54
C ALA A 12 24.90 -17.90 5.67
N LEU A 13 24.11 -16.82 5.57
CA LEU A 13 24.62 -15.45 5.59
C LEU A 13 24.90 -14.89 7.01
N LEU A 14 24.37 -15.53 8.06
CA LEU A 14 24.49 -15.04 9.44
C LEU A 14 25.66 -15.65 10.24
N LYS A 15 26.53 -16.45 9.62
CA LYS A 15 27.65 -17.12 10.31
C LYS A 15 29.04 -16.52 10.03
N LYS A 16 29.14 -15.34 9.40
CA LYS A 16 30.42 -14.65 9.17
C LYS A 16 30.49 -13.27 9.86
N ALA A 17 30.33 -13.25 11.17
CA ALA A 17 30.58 -12.06 11.99
C ALA A 17 31.38 -12.44 13.25
N ALA A 18 32.65 -12.76 13.06
CA ALA A 18 33.64 -12.78 14.13
C ALA A 18 35.04 -12.53 13.50
N GLY A 19 35.51 -11.29 13.55
CA GLY A 19 36.84 -10.89 13.09
C GLY A 19 36.94 -9.36 12.91
N ILE A 20 37.75 -8.71 13.73
CA ILE A 20 37.84 -7.25 13.96
C ILE A 20 38.75 -6.58 12.91
N SER A 21 38.39 -5.41 12.37
CA SER A 21 39.28 -4.23 12.19
C SER A 21 38.55 -3.04 11.55
N ALA A 22 38.83 -1.85 12.06
CA ALA A 22 38.25 -0.58 11.64
C ALA A 22 38.78 -0.11 10.28
N ALA A 23 37.87 0.22 9.35
CA ALA A 23 38.11 1.16 8.25
C ALA A 23 36.77 1.83 7.89
N ILE A 24 36.66 3.13 8.15
CA ILE A 24 35.53 3.95 7.74
C ILE A 24 35.81 4.46 6.33
N ALA A 25 35.06 3.98 5.34
CA ALA A 25 34.82 4.69 4.09
C ALA A 25 33.49 4.23 3.47
N ALA A 26 32.60 5.21 3.29
CA ALA A 26 31.21 5.09 2.90
C ALA A 26 30.96 4.24 1.64
N ALA A 27 30.10 3.22 1.76
CA ALA A 27 29.30 2.74 0.64
C ALA A 27 28.06 2.01 1.16
N GLY A 28 26.88 2.56 0.84
CA GLY A 28 25.62 1.84 0.95
C GLY A 28 24.84 2.11 2.23
N VAL A 29 24.36 3.35 2.40
CA VAL A 29 23.10 3.52 3.13
C VAL A 29 22.04 2.81 2.27
N VAL A 30 21.75 1.56 2.59
CA VAL A 30 20.55 0.89 2.09
C VAL A 30 19.41 1.60 2.81
N THR A 31 18.93 2.68 2.21
CA THR A 31 17.64 3.23 2.61
C THR A 31 16.66 2.12 2.31
N THR A 32 16.21 1.44 3.36
CA THR A 32 14.96 0.70 3.29
C THR A 32 13.92 1.77 3.02
N GLN A 33 13.65 2.03 1.74
CA GLN A 33 12.44 2.69 1.29
C GLN A 33 11.33 1.82 1.86
N GLN A 34 10.90 2.15 3.08
CA GLN A 34 9.66 1.65 3.62
C GLN A 34 8.64 2.16 2.64
N ALA A 35 8.22 1.30 1.72
CA ALA A 35 7.11 1.58 0.84
C ALA A 35 5.92 1.78 1.77
N LYS A 36 5.67 3.03 2.19
CA LYS A 36 4.39 3.46 2.72
C LYS A 36 3.41 2.93 1.68
N ALA A 37 2.54 2.01 2.08
CA ALA A 37 1.57 1.42 1.17
C ALA A 37 0.70 2.57 0.64
N ALA A 38 1.11 3.13 -0.50
CA ALA A 38 0.33 4.12 -1.23
C ALA A 38 -0.89 3.35 -1.73
N GLY A 39 -2.09 3.84 -1.40
CA GLY A 39 -3.33 3.23 -1.89
C GLY A 39 -3.28 3.01 -3.41
N MET A 40 -4.08 2.08 -3.91
CA MET A 40 -4.16 1.76 -5.34
C MET A 40 -4.39 3.03 -6.16
N ALA A 41 -3.74 3.15 -7.32
CA ALA A 41 -3.98 4.26 -8.23
C ALA A 41 -5.47 4.28 -8.64
N PRO A 42 -6.10 5.46 -8.78
CA PRO A 42 -7.50 5.57 -9.19
C PRO A 42 -7.82 4.81 -10.50
N SER A 43 -6.87 4.77 -11.44
CA SER A 43 -7.00 4.04 -12.71
C SER A 43 -7.09 2.51 -12.53
N ALA A 44 -6.48 1.95 -11.49
CA ALA A 44 -6.50 0.51 -11.22
C ALA A 44 -7.86 0.00 -10.72
N VAL A 45 -8.71 0.90 -10.24
CA VAL A 45 -10.03 0.58 -9.64
C VAL A 45 -11.20 1.19 -10.42
N GLN A 46 -10.92 1.70 -11.62
CA GLN A 46 -11.92 2.40 -12.45
C GLN A 46 -12.64 3.51 -11.69
N TYR A 47 -11.89 4.31 -10.93
CA TYR A 47 -12.47 5.43 -10.19
C TYR A 47 -13.08 6.45 -11.17
N GLN A 48 -14.28 6.90 -10.85
CA GLN A 48 -15.00 8.00 -11.50
C GLN A 48 -15.49 8.99 -10.43
N ALA A 49 -15.60 10.27 -10.79
CA ALA A 49 -16.05 11.31 -9.87
C ALA A 49 -17.58 11.38 -9.70
N THR A 50 -18.33 10.63 -10.51
CA THR A 50 -19.79 10.55 -10.49
C THR A 50 -20.27 9.24 -9.89
N PRO A 51 -21.49 9.19 -9.31
CA PRO A 51 -22.05 7.96 -8.77
C PRO A 51 -22.26 6.91 -9.87
N LYS A 52 -22.36 5.65 -9.47
CA LYS A 52 -22.73 4.54 -10.37
C LYS A 52 -23.83 3.71 -9.72
N ASP A 53 -24.98 3.59 -10.39
CA ASP A 53 -26.12 2.79 -9.93
C ASP A 53 -26.59 3.16 -8.50
N GLY A 54 -26.56 4.45 -8.16
CA GLY A 54 -26.90 4.94 -6.81
C GLY A 54 -25.80 4.73 -5.76
N HIS A 55 -24.67 4.12 -6.12
CA HIS A 55 -23.53 3.92 -5.26
C HIS A 55 -22.52 5.07 -5.37
N GLN A 56 -22.08 5.56 -4.22
CA GLN A 56 -21.10 6.65 -4.13
C GLN A 56 -20.19 6.52 -2.90
N CYS A 57 -19.08 7.24 -2.91
CA CYS A 57 -18.02 7.16 -1.92
C CYS A 57 -18.50 7.51 -0.52
N ASP A 58 -19.30 8.56 -0.31
CA ASP A 58 -19.82 8.90 1.02
C ASP A 58 -20.78 7.84 1.60
N GLY A 59 -21.30 6.90 0.79
CA GLY A 59 -22.02 5.69 1.18
C GLY A 59 -21.14 4.43 1.34
N CYS A 60 -19.85 4.51 1.06
CA CYS A 60 -18.91 3.38 1.06
C CYS A 60 -18.28 3.13 2.44
N ALA A 61 -18.03 1.87 2.81
CA ALA A 61 -17.33 1.44 4.03
C ALA A 61 -15.84 1.84 4.06
N LEU A 62 -15.26 2.15 2.89
CA LEU A 62 -13.85 2.54 2.73
C LEU A 62 -13.64 4.07 2.75
N TRP A 63 -14.71 4.85 2.83
CA TRP A 63 -14.65 6.31 2.82
C TRP A 63 -14.12 6.90 4.11
N ILE A 64 -13.27 7.91 3.97
CA ILE A 64 -12.76 8.75 5.04
C ILE A 64 -13.23 10.18 4.72
N PRO A 65 -14.17 10.76 5.49
CA PRO A 65 -14.71 12.09 5.20
C PRO A 65 -13.66 13.20 5.15
N GLY A 66 -13.92 14.20 4.30
CA GLY A 66 -13.21 15.47 4.31
C GLY A 66 -13.69 16.42 5.42
N PRO A 67 -13.18 17.66 5.47
CA PRO A 67 -13.55 18.64 6.50
C PRO A 67 -15.02 19.08 6.45
N THR A 68 -15.69 18.88 5.32
CA THR A 68 -17.14 19.10 5.16
C THR A 68 -17.74 17.97 4.32
N PRO A 69 -19.08 17.74 4.38
CA PRO A 69 -19.72 16.69 3.59
C PRO A 69 -19.52 16.81 2.07
N LYS A 70 -19.27 18.03 1.57
CA LYS A 70 -19.03 18.29 0.14
C LYS A 70 -17.55 18.31 -0.24
N ALA A 71 -16.65 18.41 0.74
CA ALA A 71 -15.22 18.44 0.48
C ALA A 71 -14.72 17.06 0.06
N LYS A 72 -13.66 17.04 -0.76
CA LYS A 72 -12.94 15.80 -1.07
C LYS A 72 -12.44 15.15 0.21
N GLY A 73 -12.65 13.84 0.31
CA GLY A 73 -12.16 12.99 1.38
C GLY A 73 -11.00 12.13 0.91
N LYS A 74 -10.85 10.98 1.56
CA LYS A 74 -9.86 9.94 1.23
C LYS A 74 -10.54 8.57 1.18
N CYS A 75 -9.83 7.58 0.67
CA CYS A 75 -10.24 6.18 0.70
C CYS A 75 -9.18 5.34 1.40
N LYS A 76 -9.60 4.32 2.16
CA LYS A 76 -8.67 3.36 2.79
C LYS A 76 -7.83 2.57 1.76
N ALA A 77 -8.34 2.41 0.55
CA ALA A 77 -7.75 1.57 -0.49
C ALA A 77 -7.22 2.33 -1.71
N VAL A 78 -7.72 3.53 -1.99
CA VAL A 78 -7.39 4.31 -3.21
C VAL A 78 -6.56 5.52 -2.82
N SER A 79 -5.46 5.76 -3.54
CA SER A 79 -4.61 6.93 -3.33
C SER A 79 -5.24 8.21 -3.88
N GLY A 80 -4.84 9.33 -3.30
CA GLY A 80 -5.26 10.66 -3.72
C GLY A 80 -6.60 11.12 -3.11
N PRO A 81 -7.02 12.35 -3.45
CA PRO A 81 -8.27 12.92 -2.96
C PRO A 81 -9.47 12.31 -3.69
N ILE A 82 -10.53 11.99 -2.93
CA ILE A 82 -11.71 11.26 -3.44
C ILE A 82 -12.94 12.15 -3.28
N ASP A 83 -13.75 12.26 -4.34
CA ASP A 83 -15.01 13.00 -4.31
C ASP A 83 -16.08 12.21 -3.52
N PRO A 84 -16.90 12.87 -2.67
CA PRO A 84 -17.96 12.18 -1.92
C PRO A 84 -18.97 11.51 -2.86
N THR A 85 -19.20 12.07 -4.05
CA THR A 85 -20.05 11.52 -5.11
C THR A 85 -19.34 10.53 -6.02
N GLY A 86 -18.05 10.28 -5.82
CA GLY A 86 -17.28 9.37 -6.67
C GLY A 86 -17.67 7.92 -6.49
N TRP A 87 -17.15 7.04 -7.34
CA TRP A 87 -17.36 5.60 -7.28
C TRP A 87 -16.13 4.85 -7.83
N CYS A 88 -15.88 3.64 -7.37
CA CYS A 88 -14.89 2.72 -7.95
C CYS A 88 -15.33 1.26 -7.75
N THR A 89 -14.66 0.32 -8.40
CA THR A 89 -15.01 -1.12 -8.35
C THR A 89 -14.87 -1.75 -6.96
N LEU A 90 -14.18 -1.09 -6.03
CA LEU A 90 -14.03 -1.54 -4.63
C LEU A 90 -15.18 -1.08 -3.72
N TRP A 91 -16.23 -0.46 -4.26
CA TRP A 91 -17.35 0.03 -3.47
C TRP A 91 -17.99 -1.09 -2.64
N SER A 92 -18.27 -0.78 -1.37
CA SER A 92 -18.96 -1.67 -0.44
C SER A 92 -19.83 -0.81 0.48
N PRO A 93 -21.11 -1.15 0.70
CA PRO A 93 -22.01 -0.32 1.50
C PRO A 93 -21.52 -0.21 2.95
N LYS A 94 -21.79 0.94 3.59
CA LYS A 94 -21.71 1.01 5.05
C LYS A 94 -22.74 0.05 5.66
N SER A 95 -22.35 -0.66 6.71
CA SER A 95 -23.26 -1.47 7.53
C SER A 95 -24.09 -0.59 8.46
#